data_AF-A0A8B6G9J6-F1
#
_entry.id   AF-A0A8B6G9J6-F1
#
_cell.length_a   1.000
_cell.length_b   1.000
_cell.length_c   1.000
_cell.angle_alpha   90.00
_cell.angle_beta   90.00
_cell.angle_gamma   90.00
#
_symmetry.space_group_name_H-M   'P 1'
#
loop_
_entity.id
_entity.type
_entity.pdbx_description
1 polymer ?
#
loop_
_entity_poly.entity_id
_entity_poly.type
_entity_poly.pdbx_seq_one_letter_code
_entity_poly.pdbx_strand_id
1 'polypeptide(L)'
;GKTPYDLVLISKYHSEEKKKEVMVFLKNVMSKTSPEVTPDTHLQEPAAPVVEDKIRDNADRIIQDIQISQILDHMMTHLVISVDDRCRIEQHAGQDDQNKALLDIVIKRKEPAYSVFVDGLLNYGYEDIANDLKCDTQETSPSTTLVSAENEGLSDWNVPLYKVRIQKNYLKIITDIQHENIVDHLISREVLSVDDGKKIESGKTSQEKNRTLIDILLRKKEKGFFEFLRALRKDQVYADLADQIEKTLVTSTDISILHKCLK
;
A
#
# COMPACT_ATOMS: atom_id res chain seq x y z
N GLY A 1 -22.91 -33.75 -43.58
CA GLY A 1 -23.12 -32.75 -42.53
C GLY A 1 -23.20 -33.47 -41.20
N LYS A 2 -22.32 -33.12 -40.25
CA LYS A 2 -22.38 -33.67 -38.88
C LYS A 2 -23.38 -32.85 -38.07
N THR A 3 -24.18 -33.50 -37.26
CA THR A 3 -25.23 -32.83 -36.48
C THR A 3 -24.63 -32.12 -35.26
N PRO A 4 -25.31 -31.13 -34.67
CA PRO A 4 -24.82 -30.41 -33.49
C PRO A 4 -24.51 -31.31 -32.27
N TYR A 5 -25.03 -32.54 -32.24
CA TYR A 5 -24.78 -33.51 -31.17
C TYR A 5 -23.41 -34.21 -31.28
N ASP A 6 -22.80 -34.27 -32.47
CA ASP A 6 -21.53 -34.97 -32.70
C ASP A 6 -20.31 -34.15 -32.21
N LEU A 7 -20.45 -32.82 -32.11
CA LEU A 7 -19.37 -31.92 -31.67
C LEU A 7 -19.22 -31.85 -30.15
N VAL A 8 -20.30 -32.12 -29.39
CA VAL A 8 -20.28 -32.07 -27.92
C VAL A 8 -19.54 -33.29 -27.34
N LEU A 9 -19.66 -34.46 -27.98
CA LEU A 9 -18.97 -35.69 -27.57
C LEU A 9 -17.45 -35.65 -27.79
N ILE A 10 -16.98 -35.01 -28.87
CA ILE A 10 -15.55 -34.88 -29.17
C ILE A 10 -14.86 -33.93 -28.16
N SER A 11 -15.55 -32.85 -27.75
CA SER A 11 -15.01 -31.92 -26.74
C SER A 11 -14.88 -32.55 -25.35
N LYS A 12 -15.80 -33.45 -24.98
CA LYS A 12 -15.73 -34.19 -23.70
C LYS A 12 -14.66 -35.29 -23.72
N TYR A 13 -14.50 -36.01 -24.83
CA TYR A 13 -13.47 -37.06 -24.94
C TYR A 13 -12.04 -36.51 -24.87
N HIS A 14 -11.78 -35.34 -25.46
CA HIS A 14 -10.47 -34.69 -25.39
C HIS A 14 -10.10 -34.12 -24.01
N SER A 15 -11.09 -33.91 -23.13
CA SER A 15 -10.86 -33.41 -21.77
C SER A 15 -10.42 -34.53 -20.81
N GLU A 16 -10.96 -35.74 -20.95
CA GLU A 16 -10.63 -36.87 -20.06
C GLU A 16 -9.27 -37.50 -20.40
N GLU A 17 -8.85 -37.48 -21.66
CA GLU A 17 -7.54 -37.99 -22.07
C GLU A 17 -6.39 -37.08 -21.59
N LYS A 18 -6.58 -35.76 -21.66
CA LYS A 18 -5.66 -34.78 -21.05
C LYS A 18 -5.61 -34.87 -19.52
N LYS A 19 -6.73 -35.17 -18.86
CA LYS A 19 -6.73 -35.42 -17.40
C LYS A 19 -5.96 -36.68 -17.03
N LYS A 20 -6.02 -37.74 -17.85
CA LYS A 20 -5.22 -38.95 -17.64
C LYS A 20 -3.72 -38.69 -17.83
N GLU A 21 -3.33 -37.90 -18.83
CA GLU A 21 -1.92 -37.50 -19.01
C GLU A 21 -1.40 -36.65 -17.84
N VAL A 22 -2.18 -35.69 -17.36
CA VAL A 22 -1.83 -34.86 -16.18
C VAL A 22 -1.75 -35.71 -14.90
N MET A 23 -2.65 -36.69 -14.72
CA MET A 23 -2.61 -37.61 -13.59
C MET A 23 -1.41 -38.56 -13.63
N VAL A 24 -0.98 -39.02 -14.81
CA VAL A 24 0.25 -39.83 -14.98
C VAL A 24 1.48 -38.98 -14.69
N PHE A 25 1.50 -37.72 -15.14
CA PHE A 25 2.58 -36.78 -14.85
C PHE A 25 2.71 -36.50 -13.35
N LEU A 26 1.60 -36.18 -12.66
CA LEU A 26 1.58 -35.95 -11.21
C LEU A 26 2.01 -37.19 -10.41
N LYS A 27 1.63 -38.40 -10.85
CA LYS A 27 2.03 -39.65 -10.20
C LYS A 27 3.52 -39.94 -10.36
N ASN A 28 4.13 -39.55 -11.48
CA ASN A 28 5.57 -39.65 -11.70
C ASN A 28 6.36 -38.59 -10.92
N VAL A 29 5.84 -37.37 -10.78
CA VAL A 29 6.46 -36.30 -9.97
C VAL A 29 6.42 -36.64 -8.48
N MET A 30 5.33 -37.25 -8.01
CA MET A 30 5.15 -37.60 -6.59
C MET A 30 5.90 -38.87 -6.13
N SER A 31 6.67 -39.54 -6.99
CA SER A 31 7.43 -40.76 -6.62
C SER A 31 8.94 -40.54 -6.46
N LYS A 32 9.42 -39.30 -6.58
CA LYS A 32 10.84 -38.97 -6.39
C LYS A 32 11.00 -37.78 -5.47
N THR A 33 11.08 -38.05 -4.17
CA THR A 33 11.95 -37.35 -3.20
C THR A 33 11.73 -37.96 -1.82
N SER A 34 12.60 -38.89 -1.43
CA SER A 34 12.88 -39.14 -0.02
C SER A 34 13.78 -38.03 0.52
N PRO A 35 13.64 -37.62 1.79
CA PRO A 35 14.49 -36.61 2.40
C PRO A 35 15.72 -37.26 3.05
N GLU A 36 16.88 -36.66 2.83
CA GLU A 36 18.09 -36.93 3.60
C GLU A 36 18.76 -35.59 3.89
N VAL A 37 18.53 -35.02 5.09
CA VAL A 37 19.45 -34.07 5.74
C VAL A 37 19.22 -34.10 7.26
N THR A 38 20.28 -34.44 8.01
CA THR A 38 20.53 -34.08 9.41
C THR A 38 21.48 -32.85 9.44
N PRO A 39 21.79 -32.27 10.61
CA PRO A 39 20.95 -31.54 11.55
C PRO A 39 21.39 -30.07 11.69
N ASP A 40 20.56 -29.27 12.36
CA ASP A 40 20.89 -28.03 13.08
C ASP A 40 21.74 -26.97 12.36
N THR A 41 21.04 -26.00 11.78
CA THR A 41 21.49 -24.61 11.86
C THR A 41 20.34 -23.80 12.43
N HIS A 42 20.44 -23.52 13.72
CA HIS A 42 19.56 -22.61 14.45
C HIS A 42 19.70 -21.22 13.79
N LEU A 43 18.83 -20.91 12.83
CA LEU A 43 18.59 -19.55 12.38
C LEU A 43 17.86 -18.84 13.51
N GLN A 44 18.65 -18.34 14.45
CA GLN A 44 18.23 -17.39 15.46
C GLN A 44 17.78 -16.14 14.70
N GLU A 45 16.50 -15.84 14.72
CA GLU A 45 15.91 -14.58 14.25
C GLU A 45 16.15 -13.52 15.35
N PRO A 46 17.03 -12.50 15.16
CA PRO A 46 17.24 -11.47 16.17
C PRO A 46 17.12 -10.10 15.51
N ALA A 47 15.89 -9.59 15.36
CA ALA A 47 15.68 -8.22 14.86
C ALA A 47 14.53 -7.47 15.56
N ALA A 48 13.53 -8.18 16.10
CA ALA A 48 12.37 -7.53 16.75
C ALA A 48 12.66 -6.74 18.05
N PRO A 49 13.50 -7.20 19.01
CA PRO A 49 13.62 -6.50 20.29
C PRO A 49 14.32 -5.14 20.17
N VAL A 50 15.21 -4.97 19.19
CA VAL A 50 16.04 -3.76 19.05
C VAL A 50 15.21 -2.54 18.63
N VAL A 51 14.23 -2.72 17.74
CA VAL A 51 13.40 -1.63 17.23
C VAL A 51 12.44 -1.10 18.29
N GLU A 52 11.77 -2.01 19.01
CA GLU A 52 10.82 -1.64 20.06
C GLU A 52 11.50 -0.88 21.20
N ASP A 53 12.69 -1.31 21.60
CA ASP A 53 13.45 -0.67 22.66
C ASP A 53 13.89 0.74 22.23
N LYS A 54 14.39 0.93 20.99
CA LYS A 54 14.74 2.27 20.47
C LYS A 54 13.56 3.22 20.42
N ILE A 55 12.39 2.75 19.98
CA ILE A 55 11.17 3.57 19.96
C ILE A 55 10.77 3.93 21.39
N ARG A 56 10.81 2.97 22.32
CA ARG A 56 10.45 3.19 23.73
C ARG A 56 11.37 4.21 24.40
N ASP A 57 12.68 4.10 24.14
CA ASP A 57 13.70 4.98 24.72
C ASP A 57 13.59 6.43 24.23
N ASN A 58 13.01 6.65 23.05
CA ASN A 58 12.83 7.98 22.44
C ASN A 58 11.36 8.43 22.38
N ALA A 59 10.44 7.69 23.02
CA ALA A 59 9.01 7.88 22.86
C ALA A 59 8.54 9.28 23.26
N ASP A 60 9.05 9.83 24.37
CA ASP A 60 8.62 11.14 24.86
C ASP A 60 8.93 12.27 23.87
N ARG A 61 10.12 12.27 23.28
CA ARG A 61 10.51 13.24 22.23
C ARG A 61 9.67 13.07 20.99
N ILE A 62 9.47 11.82 20.56
CA ILE A 62 8.64 11.53 19.38
C ILE A 62 7.21 12.05 19.58
N ILE A 63 6.66 11.83 20.76
CA ILE A 63 5.28 12.19 21.10
C ILE A 63 5.12 13.72 21.16
N GLN A 64 6.10 14.45 21.69
CA GLN A 64 5.99 15.89 21.92
C GLN A 64 6.39 16.74 20.70
N ASP A 65 7.41 16.31 19.95
CA ASP A 65 8.09 17.20 19.01
C ASP A 65 7.59 17.05 17.57
N ILE A 66 7.02 15.91 17.20
CA ILE A 66 6.71 15.61 15.79
C ILE A 66 5.33 16.10 15.37
N GLN A 67 5.30 16.80 14.23
CA GLN A 67 4.10 17.09 13.46
C GLN A 67 3.65 15.86 12.65
N ILE A 68 2.67 15.14 13.19
CA ILE A 68 2.27 13.84 12.66
C ILE A 68 1.77 13.86 11.23
N SER A 69 1.11 14.94 10.80
CA SER A 69 0.43 15.00 9.51
C SER A 69 1.39 14.76 8.35
N GLN A 70 2.58 15.36 8.42
CA GLN A 70 3.66 15.21 7.44
C GLN A 70 4.22 13.78 7.42
N ILE A 71 4.39 13.17 8.60
CA ILE A 71 4.87 11.80 8.73
C ILE A 71 3.83 10.82 8.17
N LEU A 72 2.54 11.02 8.47
CA LEU A 72 1.46 10.20 7.90
C LEU A 72 1.40 10.34 6.38
N ASP A 73 1.64 11.53 5.81
CA ASP A 73 1.61 11.71 4.34
C ASP A 73 2.71 10.91 3.67
N HIS A 74 3.91 10.91 4.28
CA HIS A 74 5.04 10.12 3.83
C HIS A 74 4.77 8.62 3.98
N MET A 75 4.30 8.18 5.15
CA MET A 75 3.99 6.76 5.38
C MET A 75 2.84 6.25 4.49
N MET A 76 1.84 7.08 4.17
CA MET A 76 0.80 6.78 3.19
C MET A 76 1.40 6.61 1.79
N THR A 77 2.33 7.49 1.40
CA THR A 77 3.00 7.46 0.10
C THR A 77 3.80 6.18 -0.11
N HIS A 78 4.42 5.68 0.96
CA HIS A 78 5.20 4.45 0.98
C HIS A 78 4.37 3.19 1.32
N LEU A 79 3.04 3.30 1.36
CA LEU A 79 2.09 2.19 1.56
C LEU A 79 2.18 1.45 2.90
N VAL A 80 2.95 1.96 3.87
CA VAL A 80 3.14 1.31 5.18
C VAL A 80 2.02 1.64 6.17
N ILE A 81 1.13 2.57 5.79
CA ILE A 81 -0.16 2.80 6.44
C ILE A 81 -1.30 2.92 5.43
N SER A 82 -2.50 2.53 5.86
CA SER A 82 -3.74 2.65 5.11
C SER A 82 -4.51 3.93 5.47
N VAL A 83 -5.48 4.30 4.63
CA VAL A 83 -6.41 5.39 4.95
C VAL A 83 -7.19 5.15 6.24
N ASP A 84 -7.48 3.89 6.58
CA ASP A 84 -8.19 3.53 7.80
C ASP A 84 -7.27 3.61 9.03
N ASP A 85 -5.96 3.36 8.88
CA ASP A 85 -4.98 3.65 9.93
C ASP A 85 -4.92 5.15 10.20
N ARG A 86 -4.73 5.97 9.15
CA ARG A 86 -4.72 7.44 9.27
C ARG A 86 -5.98 7.94 9.98
N CYS A 87 -7.16 7.52 9.54
CA CYS A 87 -8.42 7.95 10.17
C CYS A 87 -8.48 7.55 11.66
N ARG A 88 -8.00 6.36 12.03
CA ARG A 88 -7.94 5.92 13.43
C ARG A 88 -6.92 6.68 14.26
N ILE A 89 -5.86 7.19 13.65
CA ILE A 89 -4.89 8.05 14.33
C ILE A 89 -5.51 9.44 14.50
N GLU A 90 -5.98 10.07 13.42
CA GLU A 90 -6.50 11.44 13.42
C GLU A 90 -7.81 11.63 14.21
N GLN A 91 -8.52 10.56 14.56
CA GLN A 91 -9.70 10.64 15.44
C GLN A 91 -9.33 11.05 16.88
N HIS A 92 -8.07 10.88 17.29
CA HIS A 92 -7.60 11.32 18.59
C HIS A 92 -7.53 12.85 18.64
N ALA A 93 -7.99 13.44 19.74
CA ALA A 93 -8.13 14.89 19.85
C ALA A 93 -6.78 15.63 20.01
N GLY A 94 -5.79 15.00 20.63
CA GLY A 94 -4.48 15.59 20.91
C GLY A 94 -3.37 15.02 20.02
N GLN A 95 -2.44 15.89 19.62
CA GLN A 95 -1.25 15.53 18.84
C GLN A 95 -0.46 14.39 19.50
N ASP A 96 -0.31 14.42 20.82
CA ASP A 96 0.41 13.42 21.59
C ASP A 96 -0.23 12.03 21.48
N ASP A 97 -1.56 11.95 21.60
CA ASP A 97 -2.32 10.71 21.45
C ASP A 97 -2.25 10.18 20.02
N GLN A 98 -2.27 11.07 19.03
CA GLN A 98 -2.07 10.72 17.63
C GLN A 98 -0.65 10.13 17.42
N ASN A 99 0.39 10.80 17.94
CA ASN A 99 1.78 10.36 17.84
C ASN A 99 1.97 8.99 18.50
N LYS A 100 1.35 8.77 19.66
CA LYS A 100 1.34 7.48 20.33
C LYS A 100 0.66 6.38 19.50
N ALA A 101 -0.51 6.67 18.91
CA ALA A 101 -1.20 5.73 18.04
C ALA A 101 -0.38 5.37 16.78
N LEU A 102 0.38 6.34 16.24
CA LEU A 102 1.32 6.08 15.16
C LEU A 102 2.46 5.15 15.59
N LEU A 103 3.06 5.37 16.76
CA LEU A 103 4.12 4.51 17.28
C LEU A 103 3.64 3.07 17.48
N ASP A 104 2.43 2.87 18.00
CA ASP A 104 1.83 1.54 18.14
C ASP A 104 1.72 0.82 16.79
N ILE A 105 1.40 1.55 15.71
CA ILE A 105 1.34 0.99 14.35
C ILE A 105 2.74 0.65 13.83
N VAL A 106 3.72 1.52 14.04
CA VAL A 106 5.12 1.31 13.62
C VAL A 106 5.67 0.06 14.29
N ILE A 107 5.51 -0.07 15.61
CA ILE A 107 5.92 -1.25 16.40
C ILE A 107 5.23 -2.51 15.87
N LYS A 108 3.89 -2.48 15.74
CA LYS A 108 3.11 -3.63 15.28
C LYS A 108 3.53 -4.13 13.90
N ARG A 109 3.97 -3.24 13.01
CA ARG A 109 4.32 -3.55 11.61
C ARG A 109 5.80 -3.80 11.36
N LYS A 110 6.66 -3.58 12.36
CA LYS A 110 8.10 -3.87 12.35
C LYS A 110 8.84 -3.14 11.20
N GLU A 111 9.94 -3.75 10.73
CA GLU A 111 10.94 -3.17 9.82
C GLU A 111 10.40 -2.33 8.65
N PRO A 112 9.39 -2.76 7.85
CA PRO A 112 8.94 -1.95 6.73
C PRO A 112 8.35 -0.60 7.16
N ALA A 113 7.54 -0.59 8.24
CA ALA A 113 6.97 0.64 8.76
C ALA A 113 8.00 1.47 9.52
N TYR A 114 8.91 0.81 10.24
CA TYR A 114 9.96 1.48 10.98
C TYR A 114 10.95 2.23 10.07
N SER A 115 11.46 1.57 9.03
CA SER A 115 12.40 2.18 8.09
C SER A 115 11.80 3.40 7.41
N VAL A 116 10.55 3.32 6.97
CA VAL A 116 9.82 4.45 6.34
C VAL A 116 9.48 5.53 7.37
N PHE A 117 9.19 5.19 8.62
CA PHE A 117 8.99 6.17 9.68
C PHE A 117 10.28 6.98 9.92
N VAL A 118 11.43 6.31 10.07
CA VAL A 118 12.73 6.96 10.24
C VAL A 118 13.11 7.81 9.02
N ASP A 119 12.85 7.33 7.80
CA ASP A 119 13.05 8.12 6.57
C ASP A 119 12.15 9.36 6.54
N GLY A 120 10.89 9.22 6.96
CA GLY A 120 9.98 10.35 7.15
C GLY A 120 10.57 11.38 8.12
N LEU A 121 11.06 10.95 9.28
CA LEU A 121 11.67 11.87 10.25
C LEU A 121 12.84 12.66 9.65
N LEU A 122 13.72 12.01 8.88
CA LEU A 122 14.82 12.69 8.19
C LEU A 122 14.32 13.71 7.17
N ASN A 123 13.30 13.36 6.38
CA ASN A 123 12.80 14.21 5.30
C ASN A 123 12.02 15.44 5.79
N TYR A 124 11.54 15.43 7.03
CA TYR A 124 10.77 16.55 7.61
C TYR A 124 11.50 17.29 8.73
N GLY A 125 12.83 17.13 8.84
CA GLY A 125 13.67 17.95 9.72
C GLY A 125 13.73 17.50 11.18
N TYR A 126 13.46 16.21 11.44
CA TYR A 126 13.64 15.58 12.75
C TYR A 126 14.90 14.71 12.74
N GLU A 127 16.01 15.23 12.20
CA GLU A 127 17.22 14.44 11.96
C GLU A 127 17.86 13.95 13.26
N ASP A 128 17.76 14.72 14.34
CA ASP A 128 18.23 14.34 15.67
C ASP A 128 17.50 13.08 16.17
N ILE A 129 16.16 13.09 16.16
CA ILE A 129 15.34 11.94 16.57
C ILE A 129 15.60 10.76 15.62
N ALA A 130 15.66 11.01 14.31
CA ALA A 130 15.89 9.96 13.33
C ALA A 130 17.26 9.30 13.50
N ASN A 131 18.31 10.06 13.80
CA ASN A 131 19.66 9.54 14.00
C ASN A 131 19.76 8.68 15.27
N ASP A 132 19.05 9.04 16.34
CA ASP A 132 18.98 8.22 17.57
C ASP A 132 18.26 6.88 17.31
N LEU A 133 17.27 6.90 16.42
CA LEU A 133 16.51 5.72 16.00
C LEU A 133 17.26 4.84 14.99
N LYS A 134 18.25 5.35 14.25
CA LYS A 134 19.02 4.50 13.32
C LYS A 134 19.68 3.35 14.07
N CYS A 135 19.49 2.13 13.59
CA CYS A 135 20.25 0.99 14.08
C CYS A 135 21.64 1.03 13.45
N ASP A 136 22.70 0.92 14.25
CA ASP A 136 24.07 0.62 13.79
C ASP A 136 24.09 -0.78 13.17
N THR A 137 23.49 -0.90 11.99
CA THR A 137 23.50 -2.15 11.24
C THR A 137 24.53 -1.95 10.15
N GLN A 138 25.67 -2.64 10.31
CA GLN A 138 26.70 -2.73 9.28
C GLN A 138 26.05 -2.97 7.93
N GLU A 139 26.54 -2.24 6.92
CA GLU A 139 26.20 -2.36 5.52
C GLU A 139 26.24 -3.83 5.04
N THR A 140 25.15 -4.56 5.17
CA THR A 140 24.85 -5.63 4.22
C THR A 140 24.27 -4.94 3.00
N SER A 141 25.19 -4.56 2.11
CA SER A 141 24.91 -4.09 0.76
C SER A 141 23.68 -4.80 0.17
N PRO A 142 22.71 -4.08 -0.42
CA PRO A 142 21.65 -4.72 -1.17
C PRO A 142 22.26 -5.24 -2.47
N SER A 143 22.77 -6.48 -2.44
CA SER A 143 23.03 -7.23 -3.66
C SER A 143 21.70 -7.35 -4.39
N THR A 144 21.56 -6.52 -5.42
CA THR A 144 20.48 -6.53 -6.40
C THR A 144 20.53 -7.89 -7.10
N THR A 145 19.90 -8.89 -6.50
CA THR A 145 19.50 -10.09 -7.21
C THR A 145 18.17 -9.74 -7.85
N LEU A 146 18.21 -9.37 -9.13
CA LEU A 146 17.06 -9.42 -10.02
C LEU A 146 16.62 -10.90 -10.12
N VAL A 147 15.90 -11.37 -9.10
CA VAL A 147 15.08 -12.55 -9.26
C VAL A 147 13.89 -12.07 -10.07
N SER A 148 13.87 -12.46 -11.34
CA SER A 148 12.67 -12.46 -12.16
C SER A 148 11.62 -13.27 -11.42
N ALA A 149 10.83 -12.60 -10.59
CA ALA A 149 9.67 -13.18 -9.94
C ALA A 149 8.63 -13.40 -11.03
N GLU A 150 8.66 -14.62 -11.56
CA GLU A 150 7.60 -15.21 -12.34
C GLU A 150 6.27 -15.04 -11.59
N ASN A 151 5.20 -14.86 -12.36
CA ASN A 151 3.85 -14.51 -11.94
C ASN A 151 3.20 -15.56 -11.02
N GLU A 152 3.66 -15.70 -9.78
CA GLU A 152 2.98 -16.49 -8.75
C GLU A 152 1.99 -15.58 -7.99
N GLY A 153 0.70 -15.78 -8.29
CA GLY A 153 -0.38 -15.54 -7.32
C GLY A 153 -0.73 -14.10 -6.97
N LEU A 154 -0.96 -13.21 -7.95
CA LEU A 154 -1.67 -11.94 -7.69
C LEU A 154 -3.13 -12.15 -7.19
N SER A 155 -3.68 -13.36 -7.30
CA SER A 155 -5.10 -13.66 -7.03
C SER A 155 -5.51 -13.65 -5.56
N ASP A 156 -4.56 -13.77 -4.63
CA ASP A 156 -4.90 -13.99 -3.22
C ASP A 156 -5.02 -12.68 -2.43
N TRP A 157 -4.51 -11.59 -2.98
CA TRP A 157 -4.50 -10.29 -2.32
C TRP A 157 -5.60 -9.39 -2.90
N ASN A 158 -6.70 -9.21 -2.15
CA ASN A 158 -7.83 -8.39 -2.59
C ASN A 158 -7.60 -6.87 -2.36
N VAL A 159 -6.46 -6.36 -2.83
CA VAL A 159 -6.16 -4.92 -2.80
C VAL A 159 -6.40 -4.34 -4.19
N PRO A 160 -7.40 -3.46 -4.37
CA PRO A 160 -7.63 -2.86 -5.69
C PRO A 160 -6.45 -2.00 -6.14
N LEU A 161 -5.98 -2.21 -7.37
CA LEU A 161 -4.80 -1.52 -7.92
C LEU A 161 -4.91 0.00 -7.88
N TYR A 162 -6.11 0.56 -8.05
CA TYR A 162 -6.32 2.01 -7.99
C TYR A 162 -5.97 2.59 -6.61
N LYS A 163 -6.18 1.84 -5.51
CA LYS A 163 -5.81 2.31 -4.16
C LYS A 163 -4.30 2.45 -4.03
N VAL A 164 -3.57 1.44 -4.53
CA VAL A 164 -2.11 1.46 -4.55
C VAL A 164 -1.60 2.64 -5.37
N ARG A 165 -2.16 2.86 -6.57
CA ARG A 165 -1.76 3.98 -7.44
C ARG A 165 -2.01 5.35 -6.81
N ILE A 166 -3.19 5.55 -6.20
CA ILE A 166 -3.49 6.79 -5.48
C ILE A 166 -2.50 6.97 -4.33
N GLN A 167 -2.30 5.96 -3.48
CA GLN A 167 -1.43 6.09 -2.31
C GLN A 167 0.03 6.33 -2.71
N LYS A 168 0.59 5.63 -3.70
CA LYS A 168 1.98 5.88 -4.16
C LYS A 168 2.21 7.30 -4.68
N ASN A 169 1.15 8.02 -5.07
CA ASN A 169 1.23 9.40 -5.51
C ASN A 169 0.62 10.38 -4.48
N TYR A 170 0.35 9.93 -3.25
CA TYR A 170 -0.43 10.68 -2.26
C TYR A 170 0.16 12.07 -2.01
N LEU A 171 1.45 12.15 -1.64
CA LEU A 171 2.13 13.43 -1.40
C LEU A 171 2.01 14.38 -2.59
N LYS A 172 2.30 13.90 -3.80
CA LYS A 172 2.22 14.71 -5.02
C LYS A 172 0.80 15.21 -5.29
N ILE A 173 -0.20 14.36 -5.08
CA ILE A 173 -1.60 14.74 -5.27
C ILE A 173 -1.99 15.83 -4.28
N ILE A 174 -1.66 15.69 -3.00
CA ILE A 174 -2.11 16.66 -1.99
C ILE A 174 -1.40 18.01 -2.09
N THR A 175 -0.20 18.06 -2.67
CA THR A 175 0.56 19.30 -2.87
C THR A 175 0.16 20.03 -4.15
N ASP A 176 -0.13 19.32 -5.24
CA ASP A 176 -0.13 19.92 -6.58
C ASP A 176 -1.53 20.34 -7.06
N ILE A 177 -2.61 19.72 -6.57
CA ILE A 177 -3.96 19.93 -7.12
C ILE A 177 -4.71 21.10 -6.47
N GLN A 178 -5.55 21.77 -7.25
CA GLN A 178 -6.66 22.59 -6.75
C GLN A 178 -7.93 21.73 -6.74
N HIS A 179 -8.56 21.59 -5.57
CA HIS A 179 -9.65 20.63 -5.35
C HIS A 179 -10.99 21.11 -5.90
N GLU A 180 -11.24 22.42 -6.02
CA GLU A 180 -12.56 23.01 -6.24
C GLU A 180 -13.23 22.42 -7.50
N ASN A 181 -12.55 22.51 -8.65
CA ASN A 181 -13.06 21.99 -9.92
C ASN A 181 -13.18 20.45 -9.93
N ILE A 182 -12.34 19.77 -9.16
CA ILE A 182 -12.33 18.31 -9.05
C ILE A 182 -13.52 17.84 -8.21
N VAL A 183 -13.76 18.47 -7.06
CA VAL A 183 -14.86 18.17 -6.14
C VAL A 183 -16.20 18.39 -6.83
N ASP A 184 -16.39 19.52 -7.51
CA ASP A 184 -17.62 19.81 -8.26
C ASP A 184 -17.89 18.75 -9.34
N HIS A 185 -16.86 18.35 -10.08
CA HIS A 185 -16.99 17.26 -11.06
C HIS A 185 -17.38 15.95 -10.38
N LEU A 186 -16.73 15.58 -9.27
CA LEU A 186 -17.00 14.33 -8.57
C LEU A 186 -18.40 14.29 -7.92
N ILE A 187 -18.92 15.42 -7.44
CA ILE A 187 -20.31 15.55 -6.98
C ILE A 187 -21.27 15.38 -8.15
N SER A 188 -21.02 16.06 -9.28
CA SER A 188 -21.86 15.95 -10.48
C SER A 188 -21.94 14.52 -11.06
N ARG A 189 -20.95 13.68 -10.75
CA ARG A 189 -20.86 12.28 -11.18
C ARG A 189 -21.31 11.28 -10.10
N GLU A 190 -21.84 11.79 -8.99
CA GLU A 190 -22.33 11.01 -7.84
C GLU A 190 -21.24 10.12 -7.22
N VAL A 191 -19.97 10.53 -7.33
CA VAL A 191 -18.86 9.86 -6.64
C VAL A 191 -18.75 10.40 -5.21
N LEU A 192 -18.89 11.72 -5.07
CA LEU A 192 -18.97 12.42 -3.80
C LEU A 192 -20.40 12.88 -3.53
N SER A 193 -20.79 12.88 -2.26
CA SER A 193 -22.00 13.55 -1.82
C SER A 193 -21.76 15.04 -1.58
N VAL A 194 -22.83 15.82 -1.45
CA VAL A 194 -22.72 17.24 -1.05
C VAL A 194 -22.08 17.37 0.34
N ASP A 195 -22.34 16.44 1.25
CA ASP A 195 -21.74 16.46 2.58
C ASP A 195 -20.25 16.07 2.57
N ASP A 196 -19.84 15.17 1.66
CA ASP A 196 -18.42 14.93 1.37
C ASP A 196 -17.75 16.24 0.91
N GLY A 197 -18.40 17.01 0.03
CA GLY A 197 -17.93 18.32 -0.43
C GLY A 197 -17.75 19.31 0.72
N LYS A 198 -18.76 19.47 1.59
CA LYS A 198 -18.66 20.34 2.78
C LYS A 198 -17.54 19.91 3.72
N LYS A 199 -17.35 18.60 3.90
CA LYS A 199 -16.27 18.06 4.72
C LYS A 199 -14.91 18.44 4.16
N ILE A 200 -14.74 18.34 2.84
CA ILE A 200 -13.51 18.78 2.15
C ILE A 200 -13.32 20.29 2.36
N GLU A 201 -14.34 21.10 2.14
CA GLU A 201 -14.26 22.56 2.30
C GLU A 201 -13.98 23.04 3.73
N SER A 202 -14.20 22.19 4.74
CA SER A 202 -13.90 22.52 6.12
C SER A 202 -12.40 22.55 6.46
N GLY A 203 -11.54 21.99 5.58
CA GLY A 203 -10.09 22.06 5.72
C GLY A 203 -9.57 23.51 5.62
N LYS A 204 -8.58 23.86 6.45
CA LYS A 204 -8.06 25.23 6.54
C LYS A 204 -7.11 25.58 5.41
N THR A 205 -6.37 24.58 4.94
CA THR A 205 -5.35 24.72 3.89
C THR A 205 -5.71 23.87 2.68
N SER A 206 -5.28 24.25 1.48
CA SER A 206 -5.52 23.44 0.27
C SER A 206 -5.01 22.01 0.43
N GLN A 207 -3.88 21.81 1.13
CA GLN A 207 -3.35 20.48 1.42
C GLN A 207 -4.31 19.66 2.32
N GLU A 208 -4.86 20.24 3.38
CA GLU A 208 -5.86 19.55 4.23
C GLU A 208 -7.13 19.18 3.46
N LYS A 209 -7.59 20.09 2.59
CA LYS A 209 -8.73 19.83 1.72
C LYS A 209 -8.43 18.69 0.74
N ASN A 210 -7.25 18.72 0.11
CA ASN A 210 -6.79 17.66 -0.79
C ASN A 210 -6.61 16.31 -0.08
N ARG A 211 -6.03 16.29 1.14
CA ARG A 211 -5.95 15.07 1.97
C ARG A 211 -7.34 14.50 2.20
N THR A 212 -8.29 15.33 2.63
CA THR A 212 -9.68 14.91 2.88
C THR A 212 -10.33 14.34 1.62
N LEU A 213 -10.13 14.98 0.46
CA LEU A 213 -10.62 14.49 -0.84
C LEU A 213 -10.06 13.09 -1.14
N ILE A 214 -8.75 12.89 -1.02
CA ILE A 214 -8.10 11.61 -1.34
C ILE A 214 -8.48 10.51 -0.33
N ASP A 215 -8.60 10.85 0.95
CA ASP A 215 -9.04 9.91 1.97
C ASP A 215 -10.49 9.44 1.76
N ILE A 216 -11.36 10.32 1.26
CA ILE A 216 -12.71 9.92 0.84
C ILE A 216 -12.62 9.04 -0.41
N LEU A 217 -11.82 9.43 -1.41
CA LEU A 217 -11.67 8.71 -2.67
C LEU A 217 -11.14 7.27 -2.48
N LEU A 218 -10.18 7.06 -1.57
CA LEU A 218 -9.64 5.74 -1.22
C LEU A 218 -10.68 4.79 -0.59
N ARG A 219 -11.82 5.32 -0.14
CA ARG A 219 -12.97 4.55 0.37
C ARG A 219 -14.05 4.36 -0.69
N LYS A 220 -13.99 5.06 -1.82
CA LYS A 220 -14.90 4.87 -2.95
C LYS A 220 -14.46 3.67 -3.80
N LYS A 221 -15.38 3.20 -4.63
CA LYS A 221 -15.12 2.12 -5.61
C LYS A 221 -14.30 2.66 -6.79
N GLU A 222 -13.86 1.75 -7.65
CA GLU A 222 -13.04 2.03 -8.84
C GLU A 222 -13.62 3.12 -9.76
N LYS A 223 -14.96 3.23 -9.87
CA LYS A 223 -15.62 4.36 -10.59
C LYS A 223 -15.09 5.72 -10.11
N GLY A 224 -14.88 5.89 -8.81
CA GLY A 224 -14.38 7.14 -8.24
C GLY A 224 -12.98 7.48 -8.74
N PHE A 225 -12.09 6.49 -8.83
CA PHE A 225 -10.76 6.67 -9.39
C PHE A 225 -10.80 7.16 -10.85
N PHE A 226 -11.61 6.53 -11.71
CA PHE A 226 -11.70 6.95 -13.11
C PHE A 226 -12.29 8.35 -13.27
N GLU A 227 -13.31 8.71 -12.48
CA GLU A 227 -13.85 10.07 -12.52
C GLU A 227 -12.87 11.10 -11.96
N PHE A 228 -12.04 10.74 -10.97
CA PHE A 228 -10.97 11.59 -10.46
C PHE A 228 -9.91 11.85 -11.54
N LEU A 229 -9.42 10.82 -12.23
CA LEU A 229 -8.50 11.00 -13.36
C LEU A 229 -9.12 11.83 -14.49
N ARG A 230 -10.42 11.62 -14.78
CA ARG A 230 -11.14 12.43 -15.77
C ARG A 230 -11.23 13.89 -15.33
N ALA A 231 -11.45 14.16 -14.05
CA ALA A 231 -11.47 15.51 -13.50
C ALA A 231 -10.10 16.20 -13.64
N LEU A 232 -9.01 15.51 -13.30
CA LEU A 232 -7.66 16.02 -13.48
C LEU A 232 -7.39 16.36 -14.96
N ARG A 233 -7.76 15.47 -15.90
CA ARG A 233 -7.56 15.68 -17.34
C ARG A 233 -8.40 16.81 -17.95
N LYS A 234 -9.41 17.32 -17.25
CA LYS A 234 -10.16 18.50 -17.74
C LYS A 234 -9.33 19.77 -17.65
N ASP A 235 -8.39 19.82 -16.71
CA ASP A 235 -7.42 20.90 -16.61
C ASP A 235 -6.09 20.44 -17.22
N GLN A 236 -5.62 21.18 -18.23
CA GLN A 236 -4.37 20.85 -18.91
C GLN A 236 -3.17 20.82 -17.95
N VAL A 237 -3.21 21.60 -16.86
CA VAL A 237 -2.15 21.65 -15.85
C VAL A 237 -1.99 20.31 -15.12
N TYR A 238 -3.06 19.51 -15.00
CA TYR A 238 -3.05 18.25 -14.28
C TYR A 238 -3.11 17.00 -15.16
N ALA A 239 -3.12 17.16 -16.49
CA ALA A 239 -3.17 16.04 -17.42
C ALA A 239 -1.98 15.08 -17.22
N ASP A 240 -0.77 15.61 -17.06
CA ASP A 240 0.43 14.81 -16.82
C ASP A 240 0.40 14.08 -15.49
N LEU A 241 -0.15 14.71 -14.44
CA LEU A 241 -0.35 14.08 -13.13
C LEU A 241 -1.33 12.91 -13.22
N ALA A 242 -2.45 13.09 -13.95
CA ALA A 242 -3.42 12.01 -14.15
C ALA A 242 -2.79 10.80 -14.86
N ASP A 243 -2.00 11.07 -15.90
CA ASP A 243 -1.26 10.05 -16.64
C ASP A 243 -0.22 9.35 -15.78
N GLN A 244 0.52 10.09 -14.95
CA GLN A 244 1.47 9.54 -14.00
C GLN A 244 0.78 8.59 -13.01
N ILE A 245 -0.35 9.00 -12.42
CA ILE A 245 -1.10 8.18 -11.46
C ILE A 245 -1.61 6.90 -12.15
N GLU A 246 -2.20 7.01 -13.35
CA GLU A 246 -2.75 5.87 -14.07
C GLU A 246 -1.66 4.86 -14.47
N LYS A 247 -0.50 5.35 -14.89
CA LYS A 247 0.64 4.54 -15.35
C LYS A 247 1.58 4.12 -14.22
N THR A 248 1.30 4.51 -12.96
CA THR A 248 2.14 4.15 -11.81
C THR A 248 2.28 2.63 -11.71
N LEU A 249 3.54 2.19 -11.69
CA LEU A 249 3.89 0.78 -11.56
C LEU A 249 3.48 0.28 -10.17
N VAL A 250 2.67 -0.78 -10.17
CA VAL A 250 2.24 -1.50 -8.97
C VAL A 250 2.89 -2.87 -8.99
N THR A 251 3.70 -3.15 -7.98
CA THR A 251 4.42 -4.42 -7.81
C THR A 251 3.67 -5.36 -6.85
N SER A 252 4.03 -6.64 -6.86
CA SER A 252 3.53 -7.61 -5.88
C SER A 252 3.90 -7.22 -4.44
N THR A 253 5.08 -6.62 -4.25
CA THR A 253 5.53 -6.07 -2.96
C THR A 253 4.62 -4.95 -2.48
N ASP A 254 4.27 -3.99 -3.35
CA ASP A 254 3.35 -2.89 -3.00
C ASP A 254 1.99 -3.43 -2.51
N ILE A 255 1.44 -4.41 -3.23
CA ILE A 255 0.17 -5.06 -2.90
C ILE A 255 0.26 -5.78 -1.55
N SER A 256 1.34 -6.53 -1.31
CA SER A 256 1.57 -7.27 -0.06
C SER A 256 1.71 -6.34 1.15
N ILE A 257 2.48 -5.25 1.03
CA ILE A 257 2.65 -4.26 2.09
C ILE A 257 1.30 -3.62 2.42
N LEU A 258 0.58 -3.12 1.42
CA LEU A 258 -0.70 -2.45 1.67
C LEU A 258 -1.76 -3.43 2.21
N HIS A 259 -1.78 -4.69 1.75
CA HIS A 259 -2.69 -5.67 2.31
C HIS A 259 -2.44 -5.89 3.81
N LYS A 260 -1.18 -5.98 4.24
CA LYS A 260 -0.86 -6.12 5.66
C LYS A 260 -1.38 -4.93 6.48
N CYS A 261 -1.59 -3.78 5.87
CA CYS A 261 -2.18 -2.62 6.52
C CYS A 261 -3.70 -2.68 6.68
N LEU A 262 -4.39 -3.49 5.88
CA LEU A 262 -5.85 -3.64 5.88
C LEU A 262 -6.36 -4.77 6.80
N LYS A 263 -5.45 -5.54 7.44
CA LYS A 263 -5.78 -6.59 8.42
C LYS A 263 -5.59 -6.08 9.85
#